data_AF-A0A2G6I1J1-F1
#
_entry.id   AF-A0A2G6I1J1-F1
#
_cell.length_a   1.000
_cell.length_b   1.000
_cell.length_c   1.000
_cell.angle_alpha   90.00
_cell.angle_beta   90.00
_cell.angle_gamma   90.00
#
_symmetry.space_group_name_H-M   'P 1'
#
loop_
_entity.id
_entity.type
_entity.pdbx_description
1 polymer ?
#
loop_
_entity_poly.entity_id
_entity_poly.type
_entity_poly.pdbx_seq_one_letter_code
_entity_poly.pdbx_strand_id
1 'polypeptide(L)'
;MKAKKILLIGIFFILLYGCVKQRQERIQDSMEQAKKLAIDGNYREALKFLEEHIKEKDRDTCYYLYHGLYQELDDVLYYLPRYHEDYLKAYELDPENYDVLLRLGLSYELLNDYEKAVSYLEEAVRLYPQSNRTDSNPYGSLAIAYLETGHYEKAYNTNEYAISLSPDNAWNYLRKGLILSHLKGLNPLVEYYKKACYMDPDNIEFPKYYGNRLIEMGLYDLAIEHFNKFLAIDEEYYWAYADLGYIKMAQGDLEGGKSLLDKATAIFSNDPLILKYLGFYYHFSGLEQESYDYYSKYRLSMEKSVVILKIHSEKEFIDYFSPAAQHSPVLSVPSKKIIEGE
;
A
#
# COMPACT_ATOMS: atom_id res chain seq x y z
N MET A 1 17.78 45.39 46.49
CA MET A 1 18.00 43.96 46.14
C MET A 1 16.84 43.33 45.35
N LYS A 2 15.57 43.57 45.71
CA LYS A 2 14.38 43.06 44.98
C LYS A 2 14.23 43.59 43.54
N ALA A 3 14.47 44.89 43.29
CA ALA A 3 14.35 45.49 41.95
C ALA A 3 15.35 44.94 40.91
N LYS A 4 16.60 44.67 41.32
CA LYS A 4 17.61 44.03 40.45
C LYS A 4 17.23 42.60 40.07
N LYS A 5 16.60 41.83 40.97
CA LYS A 5 16.09 40.48 40.66
C LYS A 5 14.94 40.50 39.66
N ILE A 6 14.00 41.45 39.78
CA ILE A 6 12.86 41.58 38.85
C ILE A 6 13.35 42.01 37.45
N LEU A 7 14.31 42.92 37.36
CA LEU A 7 14.91 43.34 36.09
C LEU A 7 15.67 42.19 35.40
N LEU A 8 16.43 41.38 36.15
CA LEU A 8 17.12 40.20 35.62
C LEU A 8 16.12 39.15 35.10
N ILE A 9 15.02 38.93 35.81
CA ILE A 9 13.96 38.00 35.38
C ILE A 9 13.30 38.52 34.10
N GLY A 10 12.99 39.81 34.00
CA GLY A 10 12.41 40.41 32.79
C GLY A 10 13.32 40.30 31.56
N ILE A 11 14.63 40.55 31.71
CA ILE A 11 15.61 40.38 30.61
C ILE A 11 15.72 38.91 30.19
N PHE A 12 15.68 37.97 31.15
CA PHE A 12 15.72 36.54 30.87
C PHE A 12 14.49 36.07 30.07
N PHE A 13 13.29 36.55 30.40
CA PHE A 13 12.08 36.24 29.62
C PHE A 13 12.11 36.83 28.20
N ILE A 14 12.65 38.03 28.00
CA ILE A 14 12.80 38.64 26.67
C ILE A 14 13.80 37.85 25.81
N LEU A 15 14.93 37.44 26.40
CA LEU A 15 15.94 36.62 25.71
C LEU A 15 15.41 35.22 25.37
N LEU A 16 14.67 34.59 26.28
CA LEU A 16 14.01 33.31 26.02
C LEU A 16 12.97 33.42 24.91
N TYR A 17 12.13 34.45 24.95
CA TYR A 17 11.11 34.67 23.92
C TYR A 17 11.75 34.94 22.54
N GLY A 18 12.79 35.78 22.49
CA GLY A 18 13.53 36.04 21.25
C GLY A 18 14.20 34.79 20.68
N CYS A 19 14.77 33.95 21.54
CA CYS A 19 15.40 32.69 21.15
C CYS A 19 14.38 31.66 20.62
N VAL A 20 13.21 31.55 21.26
CA VAL A 20 12.12 30.68 20.78
C VAL A 20 11.59 31.15 19.42
N LYS A 21 11.38 32.47 19.25
CA LYS A 21 10.91 33.02 17.99
C LYS A 21 11.91 32.78 16.85
N GLN A 22 13.19 33.06 17.07
CA GLN A 22 14.24 32.84 16.07
C GLN A 22 14.43 31.36 15.73
N ARG A 23 14.18 30.46 16.70
CA ARG A 23 14.16 29.01 16.49
C ARG A 23 12.99 28.59 15.61
N GLN A 24 11.79 29.10 15.86
CA GLN A 24 10.60 28.82 15.05
C GLN A 24 10.75 29.32 13.61
N GLU A 25 11.26 30.54 13.41
CA GLU A 25 11.54 31.09 12.08
C GLU A 25 12.52 30.19 11.31
N ARG A 26 13.60 29.72 11.96
CA ARG A 26 14.56 28.81 11.32
C ARG A 26 13.95 27.47 10.91
N ILE A 27 13.08 26.89 11.74
CA ILE A 27 12.38 25.64 11.41
C ILE A 27 11.48 25.87 10.21
N GLN A 28 10.71 26.94 10.21
CA GLN A 28 9.83 27.29 9.10
C GLN A 28 10.60 27.51 7.80
N ASP A 29 11.71 28.25 7.84
CA ASP A 29 12.60 28.44 6.69
C ASP A 29 13.15 27.10 6.18
N SER A 30 13.51 26.20 7.10
CA SER A 30 14.03 24.87 6.76
C SER A 30 12.97 24.01 6.08
N MET A 31 11.73 24.04 6.59
CA MET A 31 10.60 23.35 5.98
C MET A 31 10.33 23.87 4.57
N GLU A 32 10.36 25.19 4.36
CA GLU A 32 10.08 25.79 3.06
C GLU A 32 11.16 25.47 2.03
N GLN A 33 12.43 25.41 2.45
CA GLN A 33 13.53 24.97 1.59
C GLN A 33 13.38 23.50 1.18
N ALA A 34 13.01 22.62 2.12
CA ALA A 34 12.76 21.23 1.81
C ALA A 34 11.58 21.06 0.83
N LYS A 35 10.49 21.83 0.98
CA LYS A 35 9.37 21.83 0.03
C LYS A 35 9.80 22.25 -1.37
N LYS A 36 10.67 23.27 -1.47
CA LYS A 36 11.19 23.69 -2.78
C LYS A 36 11.97 22.57 -3.47
N LEU A 37 12.84 21.88 -2.74
CA LEU A 37 13.56 20.71 -3.25
C LEU A 37 12.59 19.62 -3.73
N ALA A 38 11.53 19.36 -2.97
CA ALA A 38 10.51 18.38 -3.35
C ALA A 38 9.68 18.81 -4.59
N ILE A 39 9.36 20.09 -4.73
CA ILE A 39 8.69 20.64 -5.94
C ILE A 39 9.57 20.42 -7.18
N ASP A 40 10.90 20.55 -7.02
CA ASP A 40 11.87 20.26 -8.09
C ASP A 40 12.09 18.75 -8.31
N GLY A 41 11.37 17.88 -7.60
CA GLY A 41 11.47 16.41 -7.68
C GLY A 41 12.64 15.81 -6.89
N ASN A 42 13.39 16.61 -6.15
CA ASN A 42 14.59 16.19 -5.42
C ASN A 42 14.24 15.68 -4.00
N TYR A 43 13.42 14.62 -3.92
CA TYR A 43 12.88 14.13 -2.65
C TYR A 43 13.96 13.65 -1.67
N ARG A 44 15.01 12.95 -2.13
CA ARG A 44 16.14 12.55 -1.27
C ARG A 44 16.88 13.73 -0.66
N GLU A 45 17.07 14.80 -1.44
CA GLU A 45 17.71 16.00 -0.93
C GLU A 45 16.81 16.72 0.06
N ALA A 46 15.50 16.80 -0.21
CA ALA A 46 14.51 17.35 0.70
C ALA A 46 14.50 16.59 2.05
N LEU A 47 14.54 15.26 2.03
CA LEU A 47 14.63 14.41 3.22
C LEU A 47 15.90 14.70 4.02
N LYS A 48 17.06 14.62 3.37
CA LYS A 48 18.34 14.89 4.01
C LYS A 48 18.37 16.29 4.63
N PHE A 49 17.83 17.27 3.91
CA PHE A 49 17.75 18.64 4.38
C PHE A 49 16.93 18.76 5.67
N LEU A 50 15.73 18.15 5.72
CA LEU A 50 14.90 18.11 6.92
C LEU A 50 15.63 17.48 8.11
N GLU A 51 16.26 16.32 7.92
CA GLU A 51 16.98 15.59 8.98
C GLU A 51 18.19 16.37 9.54
N GLU A 52 18.89 17.10 8.67
CA GLU A 52 20.07 17.90 9.04
C GLU A 52 19.68 19.17 9.80
N HIS A 53 18.60 19.83 9.42
CA HIS A 53 18.25 21.18 9.90
C HIS A 53 17.18 21.20 11.01
N ILE A 54 16.38 20.14 11.14
CA ILE A 54 15.34 20.03 12.16
C ILE A 54 15.65 18.84 13.08
N LYS A 55 16.07 19.15 14.31
CA LYS A 55 16.45 18.15 15.31
C LYS A 55 15.23 17.59 16.03
N GLU A 56 15.38 16.43 16.66
CA GLU A 56 14.27 15.67 17.25
C GLU A 56 13.36 16.49 18.19
N LYS A 57 13.96 17.30 19.06
CA LYS A 57 13.25 18.22 19.97
C LYS A 57 12.48 19.37 19.29
N ASP A 58 12.58 19.49 17.98
CA ASP A 58 11.99 20.52 17.12
C ASP A 58 10.94 19.95 16.15
N ARG A 59 10.79 18.62 16.10
CA ARG A 59 9.89 17.95 15.16
C ARG A 59 8.45 18.10 15.62
N ASP A 60 7.60 18.52 14.71
CA ASP A 60 6.16 18.68 14.88
C ASP A 60 5.40 17.84 13.83
N THR A 61 4.07 17.94 13.83
CA THR A 61 3.20 17.27 12.85
C THR A 61 3.66 17.53 11.41
N CYS A 62 4.02 18.78 11.09
CA CYS A 62 4.43 19.15 9.74
C CYS A 62 5.73 18.46 9.36
N TYR A 63 6.73 18.44 10.25
CA TYR A 63 7.97 17.70 10.00
C TYR A 63 7.68 16.26 9.62
N TYR A 64 6.90 15.54 10.44
CA TYR A 64 6.66 14.12 10.21
C TYR A 64 5.81 13.87 8.96
N LEU A 65 4.79 14.71 8.70
CA LEU A 65 4.00 14.63 7.48
C LEU A 65 4.87 14.80 6.22
N TYR A 66 5.70 15.85 6.15
CA TYR A 66 6.53 16.09 4.96
C TYR A 66 7.68 15.09 4.84
N HIS A 67 8.27 14.66 5.96
CA HIS A 67 9.31 13.64 5.96
C HIS A 67 8.76 12.28 5.48
N GLY A 68 7.57 11.88 5.92
CA GLY A 68 6.89 10.71 5.38
C GLY A 68 6.52 10.87 3.90
N LEU A 69 5.99 12.03 3.52
CA LEU A 69 5.62 12.31 2.12
C LEU A 69 6.80 12.22 1.15
N TYR A 70 7.95 12.78 1.51
CA TYR A 70 9.12 12.72 0.62
C TYR A 70 9.72 11.33 0.53
N GLN A 71 9.56 10.49 1.56
CA GLN A 71 9.89 9.07 1.47
C GLN A 71 8.95 8.33 0.53
N GLU A 72 7.64 8.57 0.68
CA GLU A 72 6.60 8.01 -0.19
C GLU A 72 6.85 8.39 -1.66
N LEU A 73 7.17 9.65 -1.93
CA LEU A 73 7.43 10.14 -3.29
C LEU A 73 8.78 9.69 -3.87
N ASP A 74 9.78 9.40 -3.04
CA ASP A 74 11.07 8.85 -3.52
C ASP A 74 10.93 7.38 -3.93
N ASP A 75 10.32 6.57 -3.06
CA ASP A 75 10.02 5.16 -3.33
C ASP A 75 8.89 4.67 -2.42
N VAL A 76 7.69 4.56 -2.99
CA VAL A 76 6.44 4.23 -2.30
C VAL A 76 6.52 2.89 -1.56
N LEU A 77 7.17 1.88 -2.14
CA LEU A 77 7.16 0.54 -1.54
C LEU A 77 8.36 0.32 -0.62
N TYR A 78 9.53 0.84 -1.00
CA TYR A 78 10.75 0.65 -0.21
C TYR A 78 10.68 1.35 1.16
N TYR A 79 10.09 2.55 1.23
CA TYR A 79 10.01 3.31 2.47
C TYR A 79 8.70 3.13 3.25
N LEU A 80 7.80 2.23 2.83
CA LEU A 80 6.47 2.08 3.40
C LEU A 80 6.40 2.04 4.94
N PRO A 81 7.19 1.24 5.68
CA PRO A 81 7.12 1.26 7.14
C PRO A 81 7.61 2.57 7.73
N ARG A 82 8.59 3.20 7.07
CA ARG A 82 9.25 4.39 7.58
C ARG A 82 8.31 5.59 7.48
N TYR A 83 7.65 5.78 6.33
CA TYR A 83 6.71 6.87 6.21
C TYR A 83 5.41 6.57 6.94
N HIS A 84 5.00 5.30 7.05
CA HIS A 84 3.86 4.92 7.87
C HIS A 84 4.08 5.29 9.34
N GLU A 85 5.27 5.00 9.88
CA GLU A 85 5.66 5.39 11.24
C GLU A 85 5.71 6.92 11.41
N ASP A 86 6.18 7.65 10.39
CA ASP A 86 6.14 9.12 10.42
C ASP A 86 4.69 9.64 10.42
N TYR A 87 3.80 9.05 9.64
CA TYR A 87 2.38 9.42 9.65
C TYR A 87 1.70 9.10 10.99
N LEU A 88 2.07 8.00 11.65
CA LEU A 88 1.60 7.70 13.01
C LEU A 88 2.06 8.77 14.01
N LYS A 89 3.34 9.18 13.96
CA LYS A 89 3.85 10.26 14.82
C LYS A 89 3.19 11.60 14.53
N ALA A 90 2.93 11.91 13.26
CA ALA A 90 2.19 13.10 12.88
C ALA A 90 0.78 13.08 13.48
N TYR A 91 0.11 11.93 13.45
CA TYR A 91 -1.22 11.74 14.01
C TYR A 91 -1.23 11.86 15.54
N GLU A 92 -0.23 11.32 16.24
CA GLU A 92 -0.09 11.50 17.70
C GLU A 92 0.00 12.97 18.11
N LEU A 93 0.59 13.82 17.26
CA LEU A 93 0.76 15.24 17.50
C LEU A 93 -0.45 16.09 17.09
N ASP A 94 -1.15 15.71 16.02
CA ASP A 94 -2.34 16.40 15.51
C ASP A 94 -3.34 15.42 14.86
N PRO A 95 -4.22 14.78 15.66
CA PRO A 95 -5.17 13.77 15.17
C PRO A 95 -6.23 14.30 14.20
N GLU A 96 -6.52 15.61 14.22
CA GLU A 96 -7.54 16.23 13.37
C GLU A 96 -6.94 16.80 12.07
N ASN A 97 -5.67 16.50 11.78
CA ASN A 97 -5.03 16.92 10.56
C ASN A 97 -5.49 16.08 9.36
N TYR A 98 -6.20 16.71 8.42
CA TYR A 98 -6.71 16.04 7.23
C TYR A 98 -5.63 15.34 6.40
N ASP A 99 -4.49 15.99 6.16
CA ASP A 99 -3.45 15.43 5.33
C ASP A 99 -2.81 14.21 6.00
N VAL A 100 -2.65 14.24 7.33
CA VAL A 100 -2.18 13.10 8.11
C VAL A 100 -3.17 11.93 8.05
N LEU A 101 -4.47 12.19 8.26
CA LEU A 101 -5.52 11.17 8.19
C LEU A 101 -5.59 10.53 6.79
N LEU A 102 -5.53 11.35 5.74
CA LEU A 102 -5.47 10.89 4.36
C LEU A 102 -4.25 9.99 4.15
N ARG A 103 -3.06 10.45 4.55
CA ARG A 103 -1.80 9.69 4.36
C ARG A 103 -1.75 8.42 5.18
N LEU A 104 -2.28 8.41 6.40
CA LEU A 104 -2.46 7.19 7.19
C LEU A 104 -3.39 6.22 6.49
N GLY A 105 -4.55 6.69 6.04
CA GLY A 105 -5.52 5.89 5.29
C GLY A 105 -4.91 5.22 4.05
N LEU A 106 -4.20 5.99 3.23
CA LEU A 106 -3.49 5.50 2.04
C LEU A 106 -2.37 4.52 2.40
N SER A 107 -1.59 4.81 3.45
CA SER A 107 -0.55 3.88 3.90
C SER A 107 -1.17 2.55 4.35
N TYR A 108 -2.26 2.55 5.12
CA TYR A 108 -2.94 1.33 5.53
C TYR A 108 -3.57 0.55 4.37
N GLU A 109 -4.03 1.21 3.30
CA GLU A 109 -4.43 0.57 2.04
C GLU A 109 -3.24 -0.21 1.43
N LEU A 110 -2.05 0.41 1.34
CA LEU A 110 -0.84 -0.26 0.86
C LEU A 110 -0.40 -1.42 1.76
N LEU A 111 -0.65 -1.32 3.07
CA LEU A 111 -0.42 -2.39 4.05
C LEU A 111 -1.48 -3.49 4.02
N ASN A 112 -2.53 -3.36 3.19
CA ASN A 112 -3.72 -4.23 3.17
C ASN A 112 -4.48 -4.31 4.52
N ASP A 113 -4.31 -3.34 5.42
CA ASP A 113 -5.11 -3.21 6.65
C ASP A 113 -6.32 -2.31 6.32
N TYR A 114 -7.25 -2.88 5.54
CA TYR A 114 -8.36 -2.15 4.96
C TYR A 114 -9.34 -1.63 6.01
N GLU A 115 -9.48 -2.31 7.16
CA GLU A 115 -10.30 -1.84 8.28
C GLU A 115 -9.77 -0.51 8.84
N LYS A 116 -8.45 -0.39 9.05
CA LYS A 116 -7.86 0.89 9.47
C LYS A 116 -7.88 1.92 8.36
N ALA A 117 -7.65 1.50 7.11
CA ALA A 117 -7.77 2.40 5.96
C ALA A 117 -9.16 3.04 5.90
N VAL A 118 -10.25 2.25 6.05
CA VAL A 118 -11.62 2.77 6.17
C VAL A 118 -11.72 3.78 7.32
N SER A 119 -11.24 3.43 8.53
CA SER A 119 -11.35 4.32 9.69
C SER A 119 -10.73 5.70 9.45
N TYR A 120 -9.49 5.75 8.96
CA TYR A 120 -8.78 7.03 8.77
C TYR A 120 -9.30 7.81 7.56
N LEU A 121 -9.67 7.12 6.47
CA LEU A 121 -10.22 7.76 5.28
C LEU A 121 -11.63 8.30 5.53
N GLU A 122 -12.48 7.60 6.29
CA GLU A 122 -13.79 8.10 6.72
C GLU A 122 -13.65 9.39 7.54
N GLU A 123 -12.63 9.45 8.41
CA GLU A 123 -12.36 10.66 9.18
C GLU A 123 -11.86 11.82 8.30
N ALA A 124 -10.96 11.54 7.36
CA ALA A 124 -10.49 12.54 6.40
C ALA A 124 -11.64 13.13 5.58
N VAL A 125 -12.53 12.29 5.01
CA VAL A 125 -13.69 12.78 4.24
C VAL A 125 -14.71 13.50 5.12
N ARG A 126 -14.83 13.14 6.40
CA ARG A 126 -15.69 13.85 7.36
C ARG A 126 -15.20 15.27 7.61
N LEU A 127 -13.89 15.47 7.73
CA LEU A 127 -13.29 16.80 7.95
C LEU A 127 -13.40 17.68 6.69
N TYR A 128 -13.15 17.11 5.50
CA TYR A 128 -13.22 17.86 4.25
C TYR A 128 -13.94 17.08 3.13
N PRO A 129 -15.29 17.10 3.11
CA PRO A 129 -16.11 16.31 2.16
C PRO A 129 -16.04 16.71 0.69
N GLN A 130 -15.42 17.85 0.40
CA GLN A 130 -15.30 18.44 -0.94
C GLN A 130 -13.84 18.76 -1.28
N SER A 131 -12.89 18.12 -0.58
CA SER A 131 -11.47 18.38 -0.78
C SER A 131 -11.04 17.96 -2.19
N ASN A 132 -10.89 18.96 -3.06
CA ASN A 132 -10.06 18.92 -4.26
C ASN A 132 -8.67 19.54 -3.98
N ARG A 133 -8.28 19.63 -2.70
CA ARG A 133 -7.09 20.38 -2.26
C ARG A 133 -5.77 19.71 -2.61
N THR A 134 -5.82 18.43 -2.97
CA THR A 134 -4.67 17.62 -3.34
C THR A 134 -4.99 16.86 -4.62
N ASP A 135 -3.97 16.46 -5.38
CA ASP A 135 -4.12 15.62 -6.58
C ASP A 135 -4.70 14.23 -6.26
N SER A 136 -4.83 13.89 -4.97
CA SER A 136 -5.35 12.62 -4.48
C SER A 136 -6.60 12.84 -3.62
N ASN A 137 -7.78 12.63 -4.21
CA ASN A 137 -9.02 12.58 -3.43
C ASN A 137 -9.10 11.25 -2.62
N PRO A 138 -9.53 11.26 -1.35
CA PRO A 138 -9.65 10.06 -0.51
C PRO A 138 -10.71 9.06 -0.98
N TYR A 139 -11.70 9.50 -1.77
CA TYR A 139 -12.89 8.71 -2.09
C TYR A 139 -12.57 7.49 -2.96
N GLY A 140 -11.60 7.59 -3.86
CA GLY A 140 -11.18 6.45 -4.67
C GLY A 140 -10.56 5.34 -3.81
N SER A 141 -9.70 5.70 -2.87
CA SER A 141 -9.08 4.78 -1.90
C SER A 141 -10.07 4.26 -0.86
N LEU A 142 -10.97 5.11 -0.36
CA LEU A 142 -12.03 4.68 0.55
C LEU A 142 -12.98 3.68 -0.13
N ALA A 143 -13.26 3.86 -1.42
CA ALA A 143 -14.05 2.90 -2.17
C ALA A 143 -13.36 1.53 -2.29
N ILE A 144 -12.04 1.49 -2.48
CA ILE A 144 -11.26 0.24 -2.44
C ILE A 144 -11.28 -0.36 -1.03
N ALA A 145 -11.04 0.43 0.01
CA ALA A 145 -11.08 -0.08 1.38
C ALA A 145 -12.48 -0.65 1.74
N TYR A 146 -13.57 -0.05 1.25
CA TYR A 146 -14.90 -0.63 1.36
C TYR A 146 -15.09 -1.90 0.53
N LEU A 147 -14.51 -1.98 -0.67
CA LEU A 147 -14.56 -3.18 -1.51
C LEU A 147 -13.95 -4.37 -0.77
N GLU A 148 -12.73 -4.18 -0.27
CA GLU A 148 -11.94 -5.23 0.40
C GLU A 148 -12.52 -5.64 1.76
N THR A 149 -13.21 -4.72 2.45
CA THR A 149 -13.98 -5.04 3.67
C THR A 149 -15.40 -5.55 3.40
N GLY A 150 -15.76 -5.83 2.13
CA GLY A 150 -17.04 -6.44 1.75
C GLY A 150 -18.24 -5.49 1.71
N HIS A 151 -18.04 -4.18 1.86
CA HIS A 151 -19.08 -3.14 1.83
C HIS A 151 -19.35 -2.66 0.39
N TYR A 152 -19.72 -3.56 -0.52
CA TYR A 152 -19.77 -3.31 -1.96
C TYR A 152 -20.67 -2.13 -2.39
N GLU A 153 -21.84 -1.96 -1.76
CA GLU A 153 -22.73 -0.82 -2.05
C GLU A 153 -22.14 0.51 -1.59
N LYS A 154 -21.45 0.53 -0.44
CA LYS A 154 -20.71 1.73 0.00
C LYS A 154 -19.56 2.03 -0.96
N ALA A 155 -18.82 1.00 -1.37
CA ALA A 155 -17.73 1.12 -2.34
C ALA A 155 -18.24 1.76 -3.65
N TYR A 156 -19.35 1.26 -4.19
CA TYR A 156 -19.95 1.79 -5.42
C TYR A 156 -20.33 3.26 -5.29
N ASN A 157 -21.11 3.63 -4.28
CA ASN A 157 -21.55 5.01 -4.09
C ASN A 157 -20.37 5.97 -3.83
N THR A 158 -19.37 5.52 -3.08
CA THR A 158 -18.15 6.28 -2.79
C THR A 158 -17.32 6.51 -4.06
N ASN A 159 -17.20 5.49 -4.92
CA ASN A 159 -16.48 5.59 -6.19
C ASN A 159 -17.23 6.47 -7.21
N GLU A 160 -18.56 6.41 -7.28
CA GLU A 160 -19.34 7.33 -8.12
C GLU A 160 -19.09 8.80 -7.72
N TYR A 161 -18.95 9.06 -6.43
CA TYR A 161 -18.58 10.37 -5.93
C TYR A 161 -17.12 10.73 -6.25
N ALA A 162 -16.19 9.77 -6.18
CA ALA A 162 -14.81 9.99 -6.63
C ALA A 162 -14.74 10.39 -8.13
N ILE A 163 -15.56 9.75 -8.98
CA ILE A 163 -15.68 10.07 -10.41
C ILE A 163 -16.30 11.45 -10.62
N SER A 164 -17.30 11.85 -9.83
CA SER A 164 -17.91 13.17 -9.99
C SER A 164 -16.97 14.31 -9.63
N LEU A 165 -16.06 14.09 -8.67
CA LEU A 165 -15.00 15.03 -8.29
C LEU A 165 -13.84 15.06 -9.29
N SER A 166 -13.46 13.91 -9.85
CA SER A 166 -12.30 13.76 -10.75
C SER A 166 -12.65 12.86 -11.94
N PRO A 167 -13.42 13.36 -12.93
CA PRO A 167 -13.94 12.56 -14.03
C PRO A 167 -12.89 12.15 -15.06
N ASP A 168 -11.71 12.75 -15.01
CA ASP A 168 -10.53 12.53 -15.84
C ASP A 168 -9.52 11.54 -15.21
N ASN A 169 -9.72 11.14 -13.95
CA ASN A 169 -8.86 10.18 -13.29
C ASN A 169 -9.19 8.73 -13.72
N ALA A 170 -8.30 8.13 -14.52
CA ALA A 170 -8.44 6.78 -15.05
C ALA A 170 -8.58 5.70 -13.95
N TRP A 171 -7.91 5.86 -12.80
CA TRP A 171 -8.01 4.93 -11.67
C TRP A 171 -9.44 4.78 -11.15
N ASN A 172 -10.21 5.86 -11.14
CA ASN A 172 -11.59 5.80 -10.65
C ASN A 172 -12.46 4.87 -11.50
N TYR A 173 -12.20 4.79 -12.80
CA TYR A 173 -12.90 3.86 -13.69
C TYR A 173 -12.44 2.42 -13.48
N LEU A 174 -11.14 2.16 -13.36
CA LEU A 174 -10.68 0.80 -13.02
C LEU A 174 -11.32 0.32 -11.71
N ARG A 175 -11.31 1.16 -10.66
CA ARG A 175 -11.97 0.89 -9.38
C ARG A 175 -13.46 0.60 -9.54
N LYS A 176 -14.17 1.35 -10.39
CA LYS A 176 -15.58 1.07 -10.74
C LYS A 176 -15.75 -0.33 -11.33
N GLY A 177 -14.87 -0.72 -12.25
CA GLY A 177 -14.86 -2.06 -12.86
C GLY A 177 -14.66 -3.15 -11.82
N LEU A 178 -13.68 -2.98 -10.93
CA LEU A 178 -13.41 -3.90 -9.81
C LEU A 178 -14.65 -4.04 -8.90
N ILE A 179 -15.21 -2.93 -8.43
CA ILE A 179 -16.40 -2.91 -7.57
C ILE A 179 -17.60 -3.57 -8.25
N LEU A 180 -17.89 -3.18 -9.49
CA LEU A 180 -19.02 -3.75 -10.24
C LEU A 180 -18.81 -5.22 -10.57
N SER A 181 -17.58 -5.72 -10.63
CA SER A 181 -17.34 -7.14 -10.84
C SER A 181 -17.82 -8.00 -9.68
N HIS A 182 -17.75 -7.51 -8.44
CA HIS A 182 -18.34 -8.17 -7.27
C HIS A 182 -19.88 -8.15 -7.32
N LEU A 183 -20.46 -7.07 -7.85
CA LEU A 183 -21.91 -6.86 -7.88
C LEU A 183 -22.59 -7.52 -9.10
N LYS A 184 -21.90 -7.59 -10.24
CA LYS A 184 -22.50 -7.86 -11.57
C LYS A 184 -21.64 -8.76 -12.47
N GLY A 185 -20.47 -9.22 -12.02
CA GLY A 185 -19.61 -10.15 -12.76
C GLY A 185 -18.68 -9.51 -13.80
N LEU A 186 -18.20 -10.32 -14.75
CA LEU A 186 -17.06 -9.97 -15.62
C LEU A 186 -17.28 -8.79 -16.58
N ASN A 187 -18.50 -8.63 -17.12
CA ASN A 187 -18.77 -7.65 -18.17
C ASN A 187 -18.40 -6.20 -17.78
N PRO A 188 -18.86 -5.67 -16.63
CA PRO A 188 -18.44 -4.33 -16.21
C PRO A 188 -16.94 -4.23 -15.90
N LEU A 189 -16.28 -5.30 -15.43
CA LEU A 189 -14.83 -5.29 -15.24
C LEU A 189 -14.12 -5.00 -16.57
N VAL A 190 -14.48 -5.72 -17.63
CA VAL A 190 -13.89 -5.56 -18.96
C VAL A 190 -14.17 -4.18 -19.54
N GLU A 191 -15.41 -3.70 -19.41
CA GLU A 191 -15.82 -2.38 -19.91
C GLU A 191 -14.98 -1.26 -19.28
N TYR A 192 -14.92 -1.23 -17.95
CA TYR A 192 -14.25 -0.16 -17.22
C TYR A 192 -12.74 -0.28 -17.18
N TYR A 193 -12.18 -1.50 -17.25
CA TYR A 193 -10.75 -1.72 -17.51
C TYR A 193 -10.33 -1.11 -18.85
N LYS A 194 -11.06 -1.41 -19.94
CA LYS A 194 -10.78 -0.83 -21.26
C LYS A 194 -10.87 0.69 -21.24
N LYS A 195 -11.84 1.24 -20.51
CA LYS A 195 -11.97 2.69 -20.33
C LYS A 195 -10.76 3.28 -19.60
N ALA A 196 -10.30 2.67 -18.52
CA ALA A 196 -9.11 3.12 -17.79
C ALA A 196 -7.87 3.11 -18.69
N CYS A 197 -7.59 2.02 -19.40
CA CYS A 197 -6.47 1.94 -20.35
C CYS A 197 -6.57 2.92 -21.52
N TYR A 198 -7.78 3.26 -21.97
CA TYR A 198 -7.95 4.30 -22.99
C TYR A 198 -7.61 5.69 -22.47
N MET A 199 -7.92 5.97 -21.20
CA MET A 199 -7.66 7.25 -20.56
C MET A 199 -6.21 7.45 -20.17
N ASP A 200 -5.52 6.37 -19.77
CA ASP A 200 -4.11 6.37 -19.39
C ASP A 200 -3.44 5.09 -19.92
N PRO A 201 -2.96 5.11 -21.19
CA PRO A 201 -2.47 3.91 -21.88
C PRO A 201 -1.09 3.45 -21.40
N ASP A 202 -0.33 4.33 -20.73
CA ASP A 202 1.03 4.04 -20.27
C ASP A 202 1.04 3.44 -18.84
N ASN A 203 -0.15 3.31 -18.22
CA ASN A 203 -0.28 2.81 -16.86
C ASN A 203 -0.24 1.28 -16.80
N ILE A 204 0.93 0.77 -16.43
CA ILE A 204 1.21 -0.67 -16.34
C ILE A 204 0.51 -1.39 -15.18
N GLU A 205 -0.08 -0.66 -14.23
CA GLU A 205 -0.78 -1.28 -13.10
C GLU A 205 -2.20 -1.74 -13.47
N PHE A 206 -2.90 -1.08 -14.39
CA PHE A 206 -4.27 -1.51 -14.75
C PHE A 206 -4.34 -2.95 -15.26
N PRO A 207 -3.42 -3.39 -16.15
CA PRO A 207 -3.32 -4.78 -16.55
C PRO A 207 -3.19 -5.76 -15.38
N LYS A 208 -2.37 -5.43 -14.39
CA LYS A 208 -2.12 -6.25 -13.21
C LYS A 208 -3.39 -6.40 -12.38
N TYR A 209 -4.06 -5.30 -12.01
CA TYR A 209 -5.32 -5.34 -11.27
C TYR A 209 -6.44 -6.10 -12.00
N TYR A 210 -6.55 -5.92 -13.32
CA TYR A 210 -7.51 -6.69 -14.12
C TYR A 210 -7.20 -8.19 -14.09
N GLY A 211 -5.94 -8.57 -14.29
CA GLY A 211 -5.49 -9.96 -14.24
C GLY A 211 -5.70 -10.60 -12.87
N ASN A 212 -5.31 -9.93 -11.78
CA ASN A 212 -5.54 -10.41 -10.42
C ASN A 212 -7.03 -10.58 -10.13
N ARG A 213 -7.88 -9.67 -10.61
CA ARG A 213 -9.32 -9.83 -10.46
C ARG A 213 -9.88 -11.04 -11.22
N LEU A 214 -9.35 -11.35 -12.42
CA LEU A 214 -9.71 -12.58 -13.13
C LEU A 214 -9.32 -13.83 -12.34
N ILE A 215 -8.15 -13.82 -11.70
CA ILE A 215 -7.69 -14.90 -10.82
C ILE A 215 -8.66 -15.09 -9.65
N GLU A 216 -9.02 -14.01 -8.94
CA GLU A 216 -9.97 -14.06 -7.82
C GLU A 216 -11.36 -14.59 -8.23
N MET A 217 -11.78 -14.30 -9.45
CA MET A 217 -13.02 -14.83 -10.02
C MET A 217 -12.91 -16.28 -10.50
N GLY A 218 -11.72 -16.90 -10.42
CA GLY A 218 -11.44 -18.26 -10.91
C GLY A 218 -11.39 -18.37 -12.44
N LEU A 219 -11.30 -17.25 -13.16
CA LEU A 219 -11.29 -17.17 -14.62
C LEU A 219 -9.87 -17.33 -15.17
N TYR A 220 -9.22 -18.46 -14.83
CA TYR A 220 -7.81 -18.69 -15.11
C TYR A 220 -7.45 -18.66 -16.59
N ASP A 221 -8.30 -19.18 -17.48
CA ASP A 221 -8.01 -19.17 -18.92
C ASP A 221 -7.91 -17.74 -19.47
N LEU A 222 -8.80 -16.85 -19.01
CA LEU A 222 -8.77 -15.43 -19.39
C LEU A 222 -7.56 -14.72 -18.78
N ALA A 223 -7.21 -15.04 -17.52
CA ALA A 223 -6.03 -14.48 -16.88
C ALA A 223 -4.74 -14.89 -17.61
N ILE A 224 -4.62 -16.17 -18.01
CA ILE A 224 -3.49 -16.68 -18.79
C ILE A 224 -3.39 -15.97 -20.14
N GLU A 225 -4.51 -15.85 -20.88
CA GLU A 225 -4.51 -15.14 -22.17
C GLU A 225 -4.06 -13.69 -21.99
N HIS A 226 -4.56 -13.02 -20.96
CA HIS A 226 -4.23 -11.64 -20.63
C HIS A 226 -2.74 -11.47 -20.32
N PHE A 227 -2.19 -12.22 -19.36
CA PHE A 227 -0.77 -12.10 -18.99
C PHE A 227 0.18 -12.45 -20.14
N ASN A 228 -0.15 -13.47 -20.96
CA ASN A 228 0.66 -13.80 -22.14
C ASN A 228 0.67 -12.68 -23.19
N LYS A 229 -0.41 -11.92 -23.35
CA LYS A 229 -0.41 -10.74 -24.23
C LYS A 229 0.54 -9.65 -23.70
N PHE A 230 0.60 -9.44 -22.39
CA PHE A 230 1.54 -8.49 -21.79
C PHE A 230 2.99 -8.94 -21.93
N LEU A 231 3.27 -10.22 -21.67
CA LEU A 231 4.60 -10.79 -21.84
C LEU A 231 5.08 -10.81 -23.30
N ALA A 232 4.16 -10.81 -24.27
CA ALA A 232 4.50 -10.68 -25.69
C ALA A 232 4.89 -9.24 -26.09
N ILE A 233 4.51 -8.25 -25.27
CA ILE A 233 4.91 -6.84 -25.46
C ILE A 233 6.25 -6.60 -24.78
N ASP A 234 6.39 -7.06 -23.54
CA ASP A 234 7.61 -6.94 -22.75
C ASP A 234 7.78 -8.18 -21.85
N GLU A 235 8.90 -8.88 -22.04
CA GLU A 235 9.24 -10.09 -21.31
C GLU A 235 9.78 -9.81 -19.90
N GLU A 236 9.99 -8.53 -19.51
CA GLU A 236 10.49 -8.14 -18.20
C GLU A 236 9.39 -7.97 -17.13
N TYR A 237 8.11 -8.18 -17.46
CA TYR A 237 7.02 -8.13 -16.49
C TYR A 237 7.03 -9.34 -15.53
N TYR A 238 7.88 -9.28 -14.51
CA TYR A 238 8.06 -10.36 -13.53
C TYR A 238 6.75 -10.77 -12.84
N TRP A 239 5.84 -9.82 -12.56
CA TRP A 239 4.56 -10.08 -11.90
C TRP A 239 3.65 -10.96 -12.75
N ALA A 240 3.71 -10.85 -14.09
CA ALA A 240 2.94 -11.71 -14.98
C ALA A 240 3.43 -13.15 -14.90
N TYR A 241 4.74 -13.38 -14.81
CA TYR A 241 5.28 -14.72 -14.54
C TYR A 241 4.89 -15.24 -13.15
N ALA A 242 4.90 -14.38 -12.13
CA ALA A 242 4.49 -14.75 -10.78
C ALA A 242 3.02 -15.22 -10.74
N ASP A 243 2.12 -14.45 -11.34
CA ASP A 243 0.69 -14.73 -11.42
C ASP A 243 0.39 -15.97 -12.28
N LEU A 244 1.06 -16.12 -13.43
CA LEU A 244 0.97 -17.34 -14.24
C LEU A 244 1.47 -18.57 -13.46
N GLY A 245 2.54 -18.41 -12.66
CA GLY A 245 3.07 -19.44 -11.79
C GLY A 245 2.05 -19.88 -10.74
N TYR A 246 1.40 -18.91 -10.08
CA TYR A 246 0.29 -19.16 -9.17
C TYR A 246 -0.86 -19.92 -9.86
N ILE A 247 -1.30 -19.46 -11.03
CA ILE A 247 -2.37 -20.12 -11.79
C ILE A 247 -2.01 -21.57 -12.13
N LYS A 248 -0.78 -21.84 -12.57
CA LYS A 248 -0.31 -23.20 -12.88
C LYS A 248 -0.33 -24.10 -11.65
N MET A 249 0.15 -23.61 -10.51
CA MET A 249 0.04 -24.35 -9.25
C MET A 249 -1.42 -24.62 -8.85
N ALA A 250 -2.31 -23.63 -9.01
CA ALA A 250 -3.74 -23.79 -8.75
C ALA A 250 -4.42 -24.80 -9.69
N GLN A 251 -3.90 -24.99 -10.90
CA GLN A 251 -4.32 -26.02 -11.85
C GLN A 251 -3.69 -27.40 -11.58
N GLY A 252 -2.81 -27.52 -10.57
CA GLY A 252 -2.13 -28.77 -10.19
C GLY A 252 -0.76 -29.00 -10.84
N ASP A 253 -0.30 -28.09 -11.71
CA ASP A 253 1.01 -28.13 -12.32
C ASP A 253 2.03 -27.38 -11.45
N LEU A 254 2.47 -28.03 -10.37
CA LEU A 254 3.41 -27.44 -9.40
C LEU A 254 4.77 -27.10 -10.05
N GLU A 255 5.30 -27.99 -10.89
CA GLU A 255 6.60 -27.81 -11.54
C GLU A 255 6.57 -26.74 -12.63
N GLY A 256 5.50 -26.68 -13.44
CA GLY A 256 5.28 -25.59 -14.37
C GLY A 256 5.12 -24.25 -13.65
N GLY A 257 4.42 -24.26 -12.52
CA GLY A 257 4.31 -23.10 -11.63
C GLY A 257 5.67 -22.62 -11.12
N LYS A 258 6.48 -23.54 -10.58
CA LYS A 258 7.84 -23.24 -10.10
C LYS A 258 8.75 -22.68 -11.19
N SER A 259 8.69 -23.24 -12.40
CA SER A 259 9.47 -22.74 -13.53
C SER A 259 9.16 -21.27 -13.86
N LEU A 260 7.89 -20.87 -13.77
CA LEU A 260 7.47 -19.48 -13.98
C LEU A 260 7.93 -18.58 -12.82
N LEU A 261 7.82 -19.05 -11.57
CA LEU A 261 8.35 -18.32 -10.40
C LEU A 261 9.87 -18.11 -10.48
N ASP A 262 10.61 -19.07 -11.04
CA ASP A 262 12.05 -18.93 -11.26
C ASP A 262 12.39 -17.88 -12.31
N LYS A 263 11.59 -17.78 -13.39
CA LYS A 263 11.70 -16.67 -14.36
C LYS A 263 11.43 -15.33 -13.70
N ALA A 264 10.36 -15.23 -12.91
CA ALA A 264 10.04 -14.01 -12.16
C ALA A 264 11.22 -13.61 -11.23
N THR A 265 11.77 -14.57 -10.49
CA THR A 265 12.90 -14.36 -9.56
C THR A 265 14.17 -13.91 -10.28
N ALA A 266 14.41 -14.41 -11.49
CA ALA A 266 15.57 -14.03 -12.30
C ALA A 266 15.51 -12.57 -12.77
N ILE A 267 14.30 -12.04 -12.98
CA ILE A 267 14.08 -10.63 -13.33
C ILE A 267 14.11 -9.75 -12.08
N PHE A 268 13.33 -10.12 -11.07
CA PHE A 268 13.20 -9.34 -9.83
C PHE A 268 13.21 -10.26 -8.60
N SER A 269 14.36 -10.32 -7.92
CA SER A 269 14.55 -11.17 -6.75
C SER A 269 13.99 -10.54 -5.47
N ASN A 270 13.51 -11.38 -4.54
CA ASN A 270 13.00 -10.99 -3.22
C ASN A 270 11.74 -10.11 -3.22
N ASP A 271 10.98 -10.12 -4.32
CA ASP A 271 9.65 -9.54 -4.36
C ASP A 271 8.70 -10.30 -3.40
N PRO A 272 7.88 -9.61 -2.59
CA PRO A 272 6.96 -10.25 -1.66
C PRO A 272 5.98 -11.24 -2.32
N LEU A 273 5.45 -10.92 -3.51
CA LEU A 273 4.52 -11.80 -4.22
C LEU A 273 5.21 -13.11 -4.63
N ILE A 274 6.41 -13.01 -5.21
CA ILE A 274 7.20 -14.17 -5.61
C ILE A 274 7.58 -15.02 -4.39
N LEU A 275 8.03 -14.40 -3.30
CA LEU A 275 8.39 -15.11 -2.07
C LEU A 275 7.19 -15.86 -1.48
N LYS A 276 6.01 -15.22 -1.47
CA LYS A 276 4.76 -15.86 -1.04
C LYS A 276 4.40 -17.06 -1.92
N TYR A 277 4.48 -16.93 -3.24
CA TYR A 277 4.16 -18.01 -4.17
C TYR A 277 5.18 -19.15 -4.15
N LEU A 278 6.47 -18.86 -3.91
CA LEU A 278 7.47 -19.89 -3.65
C LEU A 278 7.17 -20.62 -2.33
N GLY A 279 6.74 -19.90 -1.29
CA GLY A 279 6.22 -20.52 -0.06
C GLY A 279 5.07 -21.49 -0.34
N PHE A 280 4.09 -21.10 -1.18
CA PHE A 280 3.02 -21.99 -1.63
C PHE A 280 3.57 -23.24 -2.33
N TYR A 281 4.49 -23.08 -3.28
CA TYR A 281 5.10 -24.21 -3.99
C TYR A 281 5.71 -25.24 -3.02
N TYR A 282 6.56 -24.79 -2.09
CA TYR A 282 7.25 -25.69 -1.18
C TYR A 282 6.28 -26.36 -0.20
N HIS A 283 5.28 -25.63 0.29
CA HIS A 283 4.22 -26.20 1.13
C HIS A 283 3.46 -27.32 0.40
N PHE A 284 2.96 -27.05 -0.81
CA PHE A 284 2.22 -28.05 -1.58
C PHE A 284 3.09 -29.21 -2.09
N SER A 285 4.41 -29.03 -2.10
CA SER A 285 5.40 -30.08 -2.41
C SER A 285 5.79 -30.92 -1.18
N GLY A 286 5.28 -30.60 0.02
CA GLY A 286 5.61 -31.28 1.27
C GLY A 286 6.99 -30.94 1.84
N LEU A 287 7.58 -29.83 1.40
CA LEU A 287 8.88 -29.32 1.81
C LEU A 287 8.68 -28.18 2.83
N GLU A 288 8.34 -28.56 4.06
CA GLU A 288 7.87 -27.61 5.08
C GLU A 288 8.97 -26.64 5.56
N GLN A 289 10.23 -27.08 5.61
CA GLN A 289 11.34 -26.21 6.02
C GLN A 289 11.55 -25.09 4.99
N GLU A 290 11.62 -25.46 3.70
CA GLU A 290 11.78 -24.50 2.61
C GLU A 290 10.58 -23.57 2.54
N SER A 291 9.37 -24.11 2.70
CA SER A 291 8.14 -23.32 2.83
C SER A 291 8.28 -22.26 3.93
N TYR A 292 8.62 -22.66 5.14
CA TYR A 292 8.84 -21.76 6.27
C TYR A 292 9.91 -20.70 5.97
N ASP A 293 11.01 -21.06 5.33
CA ASP A 293 12.07 -20.12 4.96
C ASP A 293 11.56 -19.05 3.99
N TYR A 294 10.76 -19.42 2.99
CA TYR A 294 10.18 -18.48 2.03
C TYR A 294 9.09 -17.61 2.66
N TYR A 295 8.23 -18.17 3.52
CA TYR A 295 7.28 -17.36 4.28
C TYR A 295 7.95 -16.43 5.27
N SER A 296 9.09 -16.83 5.85
CA SER A 296 9.90 -15.97 6.70
C SER A 296 10.52 -14.82 5.92
N LYS A 297 11.03 -15.07 4.71
CA LYS A 297 11.51 -14.02 3.80
C LYS A 297 10.37 -13.10 3.36
N TYR A 298 9.22 -13.67 3.00
CA TYR A 298 8.01 -12.91 2.70
C TYR A 298 7.63 -12.02 3.88
N ARG A 299 7.52 -12.58 5.10
CA ARG A 299 7.25 -11.81 6.31
C ARG A 299 8.29 -10.72 6.53
N LEU A 300 9.58 -11.01 6.39
CA LEU A 300 10.64 -10.01 6.56
C LEU A 300 10.59 -8.91 5.49
N SER A 301 10.23 -9.25 4.25
CA SER A 301 9.96 -8.27 3.20
C SER A 301 8.75 -7.41 3.56
N MET A 302 7.72 -8.03 4.13
CA MET A 302 6.50 -7.38 4.64
C MET A 302 6.69 -6.70 6.00
N GLU A 303 7.73 -6.98 6.79
CA GLU A 303 8.05 -6.25 8.04
C GLU A 303 8.89 -5.02 7.71
N LYS A 304 9.65 -5.09 6.61
CA LYS A 304 10.17 -3.92 5.90
C LYS A 304 9.13 -3.22 5.02
N SER A 305 7.85 -3.62 5.04
CA SER A 305 6.71 -2.93 4.40
C SER A 305 5.34 -3.09 5.11
N VAL A 306 5.35 -3.29 6.45
CA VAL A 306 4.29 -3.70 7.43
C VAL A 306 3.15 -4.70 7.04
N VAL A 307 3.10 -5.85 7.71
CA VAL A 307 2.01 -6.48 8.51
C VAL A 307 2.36 -7.98 8.68
N ILE A 308 2.32 -8.40 9.95
CA ILE A 308 2.98 -9.57 10.51
C ILE A 308 2.12 -10.83 10.31
N LEU A 309 2.59 -11.80 9.52
CA LEU A 309 2.32 -13.19 9.85
C LEU A 309 2.94 -13.44 11.23
N LYS A 310 2.10 -13.55 12.28
CA LYS A 310 2.53 -13.82 13.66
C LYS A 310 2.95 -15.28 13.82
N ILE A 311 3.87 -15.70 12.97
CA ILE A 311 4.46 -17.02 12.94
C ILE A 311 5.96 -16.80 13.20
N HIS A 312 6.33 -16.77 14.47
CA HIS A 312 7.67 -16.47 14.96
C HIS A 312 8.55 -17.72 15.02
N SER A 313 7.98 -18.90 14.80
CA SER A 313 8.72 -20.16 14.77
C SER A 313 8.12 -21.15 13.77
N GLU A 314 8.93 -22.10 13.34
CA GLU A 314 8.52 -23.24 12.52
C GLU A 314 7.39 -24.05 13.17
N LYS A 315 7.40 -24.17 14.51
CA LYS A 315 6.33 -24.83 15.24
C LYS A 315 4.98 -24.11 15.09
N GLU A 316 4.97 -22.78 15.27
CA GLU A 316 3.76 -21.96 15.06
C GLU A 316 3.27 -22.04 13.61
N PHE A 317 4.19 -22.17 12.65
CA PHE A 317 3.85 -22.36 11.24
C PHE A 317 3.10 -23.67 11.02
N ILE A 318 3.69 -24.78 11.49
CA ILE A 318 3.09 -26.11 11.39
C ILE A 318 1.70 -26.15 12.06
N ASP A 319 1.56 -25.53 13.23
CA ASP A 319 0.29 -25.46 13.95
C ASP A 319 -0.78 -24.67 13.14
N TYR A 320 -0.39 -23.54 12.53
CA TYR A 320 -1.27 -22.70 11.71
C TYR A 320 -1.74 -23.38 10.42
N PHE A 321 -0.86 -24.11 9.73
CA PHE A 321 -1.18 -24.81 8.48
C PHE A 321 -1.71 -26.23 8.69
N SER A 322 -1.92 -26.65 9.95
CA SER A 322 -2.49 -27.94 10.26
C SER A 322 -3.97 -28.04 9.83
N PRO A 323 -4.46 -29.23 9.44
CA PRO A 323 -5.87 -29.42 9.05
C PRO A 323 -6.90 -28.99 10.10
N ALA A 324 -6.51 -28.92 11.38
CA ALA A 324 -7.38 -28.50 12.48
C ALA A 324 -7.63 -26.96 12.53
N ALA A 325 -6.85 -26.17 11.80
CA ALA A 325 -6.92 -24.71 11.78
C ALA A 325 -7.73 -24.13 10.59
N GLN A 326 -8.34 -24.97 9.74
CA GLN A 326 -8.98 -24.60 8.45
C GLN A 326 -10.31 -23.81 8.54
N HIS A 327 -10.56 -23.03 9.59
CA HIS A 327 -11.74 -22.16 9.70
C HIS A 327 -11.43 -20.65 9.65
N SER A 328 -10.23 -20.25 9.23
CA SER A 328 -9.87 -18.83 9.04
C SER A 328 -10.06 -18.37 7.57
N PRO A 329 -10.75 -17.23 7.30
CA PRO A 329 -11.14 -16.83 5.94
C PRO A 329 -10.01 -16.25 5.06
N VAL A 330 -8.77 -16.16 5.55
CA VAL A 330 -7.70 -15.34 4.92
C VAL A 330 -6.97 -16.06 3.78
N LEU A 331 -7.18 -17.37 3.59
CA LEU A 331 -6.59 -18.12 2.49
C LEU A 331 -7.68 -18.96 1.83
N SER A 332 -8.22 -18.48 0.71
CA SER A 332 -8.94 -19.36 -0.21
C SER A 332 -7.93 -20.38 -0.76
N VAL A 333 -7.87 -21.53 -0.10
CA VAL A 333 -7.11 -22.71 -0.54
C VAL A 333 -7.66 -23.12 -1.92
N PRO A 334 -6.83 -23.32 -2.97
CA PRO A 334 -7.30 -23.99 -4.16
C PRO A 334 -7.78 -25.38 -3.72
N SER A 335 -9.09 -25.59 -3.77
CA SER A 335 -9.70 -26.82 -3.31
C SER A 335 -9.11 -27.98 -4.10
N LYS A 336 -8.53 -28.94 -3.38
CA LYS A 336 -8.13 -30.22 -3.93
C LYS A 336 -9.41 -30.83 -4.51
N LYS A 337 -9.64 -30.72 -5.82
CA LYS A 337 -10.64 -31.56 -6.49
C LYS A 337 -10.15 -32.98 -6.28
N ILE A 338 -10.74 -33.64 -5.27
CA ILE A 338 -10.65 -35.08 -5.12
C ILE A 338 -11.31 -35.63 -6.39
N ILE A 339 -10.49 -36.10 -7.33
CA ILE A 339 -10.96 -36.93 -8.43
C ILE A 339 -11.27 -38.28 -7.79
N GLU A 340 -12.46 -38.40 -7.20
CA GLU A 340 -13.08 -39.69 -6.96
C GLU A 340 -13.71 -40.11 -8.28
N GLY A 341 -13.13 -41.14 -8.89
CA GLY A 341 -13.68 -41.76 -10.08
C GLY A 341 -14.92 -42.57 -9.73
N GLU A 342 -15.93 -42.43 -10.60
CA GLU A 342 -16.87 -43.50 -10.95
C GLU A 342 -16.84 -43.71 -12.46
#